data_AF-A0A7N5K3V1-F1
#
_entry.id   AF-A0A7N5K3V1-F1
#
_cell.length_a   1.000
_cell.length_b   1.000
_cell.length_c   1.000
_cell.angle_alpha   90.00
_cell.angle_beta   90.00
_cell.angle_gamma   90.00
#
_symmetry.space_group_name_H-M   'P 1'
#
loop_
_entity.id
_entity.type
_entity.pdbx_description
1 polymer ?
#
loop_
_entity_poly.entity_id
_entity_poly.type
_entity_poly.pdbx_seq_one_letter_code
_entity_poly.pdbx_strand_id
1 'polypeptide(L)'
;MALYELFSHPVERGYRAGLCSKAALFLLLAAALTYIPPLLVAFRSHGFWLKRSSYEEQPTVRFQHQVLLVALLGPEPGGFLAWSTFPAFNRLQGDHLRVPLISTREEDRNQDGKMDMLHFKLELPLQSTEHVLGVQLILTFSYQLHVSVINGTSPFASDYDLTRIVAAYQERNVTTVLIDPHPIWLVGRAAEAPFVIHAVIRYPMEFAWIQYVSILLIFLWVFERIKRFVFQNQVVTTIPVMVMPQGEVYKEHLS
;
A
#
# COMPACT_ATOMS: atom_id res chain seq x y z
N MET A 1 10.55 18.70 61.63
CA MET A 1 11.64 19.21 60.78
C MET A 1 11.45 18.57 59.41
N ALA A 2 11.09 19.35 58.39
CA ALA A 2 10.84 18.83 57.04
C ALA A 2 12.18 18.72 56.30
N LEU A 3 12.55 17.51 55.88
CA LEU A 3 13.75 17.26 55.10
C LEU A 3 13.49 17.60 53.63
N TYR A 4 14.38 18.41 53.03
CA TYR A 4 14.36 18.73 51.60
C TYR A 4 15.44 17.93 50.90
N GLU A 5 15.08 17.22 49.83
CA GLU A 5 16.01 16.46 49.02
C GLU A 5 16.75 17.41 48.08
N LEU A 6 18.04 17.67 48.35
CA LEU A 6 18.85 18.63 47.57
C LEU A 6 19.32 18.07 46.22
N PHE A 7 19.43 16.75 46.08
CA PHE A 7 20.06 16.15 44.90
C PHE A 7 19.72 14.65 44.78
N SER A 8 19.45 14.17 43.56
CA SER A 8 19.26 12.76 43.27
C SER A 8 19.89 12.38 41.94
N HIS A 9 20.44 11.17 41.85
CA HIS A 9 20.97 10.59 40.62
C HIS A 9 20.21 9.30 40.28
N PRO A 10 19.93 9.04 38.99
CA PRO A 10 19.30 7.80 38.57
C PRO A 10 20.29 6.64 38.76
N VAL A 11 19.99 5.72 39.68
CA VAL A 11 20.77 4.49 39.85
C VAL A 11 20.31 3.47 38.81
N GLU A 12 21.18 3.14 37.86
CA GLU A 12 20.96 2.03 36.94
C GLU A 12 21.06 0.69 37.70
N ARG A 13 19.95 -0.03 37.81
CA ARG A 13 19.91 -1.37 38.40
C ARG A 13 20.00 -2.41 37.28
N GLY A 14 21.12 -3.11 37.21
CA GLY A 14 21.30 -4.25 36.32
C GLY A 14 20.76 -5.53 36.96
N TYR A 15 19.87 -6.25 36.27
CA TYR A 15 19.39 -7.56 36.72
C TYR A 15 20.15 -8.64 35.97
N ARG A 16 20.98 -9.43 36.67
CA ARG A 16 21.68 -10.57 36.08
C ARG A 16 21.03 -11.89 36.49
N ALA A 17 20.95 -12.81 35.54
CA ALA A 17 20.46 -14.16 35.76
C ALA A 17 21.28 -15.15 34.91
N GLY A 18 21.44 -16.38 35.39
CA GLY A 18 22.05 -17.47 34.61
C GLY A 18 21.15 -17.95 33.49
N LEU A 19 21.74 -18.50 32.42
CA LEU A 19 21.03 -18.96 31.20
C LEU A 19 20.01 -20.09 31.46
N CYS A 20 20.15 -20.86 32.54
CA CYS A 20 19.23 -21.93 32.95
C CYS A 20 18.51 -21.61 34.27
N SER A 21 17.96 -20.40 34.38
CA SER A 21 17.26 -19.92 35.58
C SER A 21 15.77 -19.65 35.30
N LYS A 22 14.96 -19.58 36.37
CA LYS A 22 13.53 -19.20 36.26
C LYS A 22 13.34 -17.85 35.56
N ALA A 23 14.28 -16.92 35.71
CA ALA A 23 14.28 -15.61 35.05
C ALA A 23 14.55 -15.71 33.54
N ALA A 24 15.48 -16.57 33.13
CA ALA A 24 15.74 -16.83 31.72
C ALA A 24 14.53 -17.50 31.04
N LEU A 25 13.89 -18.47 31.71
CA LEU A 25 12.66 -19.09 31.23
C LEU A 25 11.52 -18.07 31.09
N PHE A 26 11.35 -17.17 32.07
CA PHE A 26 10.37 -16.10 31.99
C PHE A 26 10.64 -15.15 30.82
N LEU A 27 11.89 -14.76 30.58
CA LEU A 27 12.24 -13.91 29.44
C LEU A 27 11.98 -14.60 28.11
N LEU A 28 12.28 -15.89 27.99
CA LEU A 28 12.01 -16.68 26.79
C LEU A 28 10.50 -16.77 26.53
N LEU A 29 9.71 -17.09 27.56
CA LEU A 29 8.26 -17.16 27.47
C LEU A 29 7.65 -15.79 27.14
N ALA A 30 8.13 -14.72 27.77
CA ALA A 30 7.68 -13.36 27.48
C ALA A 30 8.01 -12.95 26.05
N ALA A 31 9.20 -13.28 25.54
CA ALA A 31 9.57 -13.04 24.14
C ALA A 31 8.68 -13.83 23.18
N ALA A 32 8.50 -15.13 23.43
CA ALA A 32 7.60 -15.98 22.65
C ALA A 32 6.18 -15.40 22.62
N LEU A 33 5.64 -14.98 23.78
CA LEU A 33 4.30 -14.38 23.88
C LEU A 33 4.21 -12.94 23.34
N THR A 34 5.35 -12.26 23.15
CA THR A 34 5.39 -10.94 22.50
C THR A 34 5.32 -11.07 20.98
N TYR A 35 5.99 -12.07 20.39
CA TYR A 35 6.12 -12.18 18.92
C TYR A 35 5.17 -13.21 18.28
N ILE A 36 4.87 -14.32 18.95
CA ILE A 36 4.06 -15.42 18.38
C ILE A 36 2.57 -15.04 18.28
N PRO A 37 1.91 -14.43 19.30
CA PRO A 37 0.50 -14.10 19.19
C PRO A 37 0.16 -13.05 18.13
N PRO A 38 0.91 -11.94 17.95
CA PRO A 38 0.66 -11.01 16.84
C PRO A 38 0.76 -11.70 15.48
N LEU A 39 1.73 -12.61 15.33
CA LEU A 39 1.89 -13.41 14.12
C LEU A 39 0.68 -14.33 13.91
N LEU A 40 0.23 -15.04 14.95
CA LEU A 40 -0.95 -15.92 14.87
C LEU A 40 -2.26 -15.16 14.61
N VAL A 41 -2.41 -13.96 15.17
CA VAL A 41 -3.59 -13.10 14.93
C VAL A 41 -3.60 -12.63 13.48
N ALA A 42 -2.47 -12.11 12.97
CA ALA A 42 -2.32 -11.76 11.56
C ALA A 42 -2.51 -12.97 10.64
N PHE A 43 -2.10 -14.16 11.10
CA PHE A 43 -2.26 -15.41 10.38
C PHE A 43 -3.71 -15.87 10.30
N ARG A 44 -4.47 -15.71 11.39
CA ARG A 44 -5.85 -16.16 11.51
C ARG A 44 -6.86 -15.13 10.97
N SER A 45 -6.48 -13.87 10.84
CA SER A 45 -7.29 -12.82 10.20
C SER A 45 -7.41 -12.95 8.68
N HIS A 46 -7.20 -14.16 8.12
CA HIS A 46 -7.26 -14.46 6.68
C HIS A 46 -6.27 -13.70 5.77
N GLY A 47 -5.31 -12.96 6.33
CA GLY A 47 -4.34 -12.18 5.56
C GLY A 47 -3.10 -12.95 5.07
N PHE A 48 -2.78 -14.11 5.67
CA PHE A 48 -1.51 -14.82 5.42
C PHE A 48 -1.61 -16.23 4.83
N TRP A 49 -2.74 -16.94 4.96
CA TRP A 49 -2.90 -18.27 4.36
C TRP A 49 -4.02 -18.28 3.32
N LEU A 50 -3.65 -17.89 2.11
CA LEU A 50 -4.50 -18.03 0.95
C LEU A 50 -4.48 -19.49 0.47
N LYS A 51 -5.65 -20.14 0.37
CA LYS A 51 -5.79 -21.51 -0.20
C LYS A 51 -5.59 -21.56 -1.72
N ARG A 52 -5.39 -20.40 -2.33
CA ARG A 52 -5.19 -20.15 -3.76
C ARG A 52 -3.95 -19.26 -3.84
N SER A 53 -2.91 -19.60 -4.61
CA SER A 53 -1.77 -18.69 -4.75
C SER A 53 -2.22 -17.42 -5.50
N SER A 54 -2.60 -16.35 -4.81
CA SER A 54 -2.68 -15.02 -5.40
C SER A 54 -1.26 -14.47 -5.40
N TYR A 55 -0.67 -14.41 -6.59
CA TYR A 55 0.58 -13.70 -6.76
C TYR A 55 0.24 -12.23 -7.00
N GLU A 56 0.51 -11.40 -6.00
CA GLU A 56 0.34 -9.95 -6.12
C GLU A 56 1.62 -9.37 -6.69
N GLU A 57 1.56 -9.09 -7.98
CA GLU A 57 2.61 -8.37 -8.68
C GLU A 57 2.16 -6.92 -8.87
N GLN A 58 3.09 -5.97 -8.76
CA GLN A 58 2.85 -4.63 -9.27
C GLN A 58 3.12 -4.64 -10.79
N PRO A 59 2.06 -4.65 -11.62
CA PRO A 59 2.17 -4.69 -13.07
C PRO A 59 2.82 -3.41 -13.59
N THR A 60 3.47 -3.49 -14.73
CA THR A 60 3.84 -2.29 -15.48
C THR A 60 2.60 -1.81 -16.23
N VAL A 61 1.96 -0.76 -15.72
CA VAL A 61 0.84 -0.09 -16.38
C VAL A 61 1.38 1.11 -17.14
N ARG A 62 1.01 1.24 -18.42
CA ARG A 62 1.24 2.48 -19.18
C ARG A 62 -0.02 2.93 -19.86
N PHE A 63 -0.28 4.23 -19.80
CA PHE A 63 -1.37 4.82 -20.55
C PHE A 63 -1.04 4.84 -22.05
N GLN A 64 -1.91 4.26 -22.88
CA GLN A 64 -1.66 4.18 -24.33
C GLN A 64 -2.02 5.46 -25.07
N HIS A 65 -2.51 6.48 -24.36
CA HIS A 65 -2.99 7.73 -24.96
C HIS A 65 -4.13 7.50 -25.97
N GLN A 66 -4.89 6.41 -25.81
CA GLN A 66 -6.10 6.17 -26.61
C GLN A 66 -7.33 6.37 -25.74
N VAL A 67 -8.22 7.23 -26.23
CA VAL A 67 -9.36 7.76 -25.49
C VAL A 67 -10.58 7.69 -26.40
N LEU A 68 -11.72 7.33 -25.82
CA LEU A 68 -13.03 7.43 -26.46
C LEU A 68 -13.98 8.14 -25.51
N LEU A 69 -14.59 9.21 -26.01
CA LEU A 69 -15.49 10.09 -25.29
C LEU A 69 -16.83 10.15 -26.01
N VAL A 70 -17.90 10.01 -25.24
CA VAL A 70 -19.26 10.34 -25.66
C VAL A 70 -19.90 11.19 -24.57
N ALA A 71 -20.26 12.43 -24.91
CA ALA A 71 -20.99 13.34 -24.04
C ALA A 71 -22.44 13.43 -24.52
N LEU A 72 -23.37 13.06 -23.65
CA LEU A 72 -24.80 13.17 -23.91
C LEU A 72 -25.24 14.61 -23.65
N LEU A 73 -25.90 15.21 -24.62
CA LEU A 73 -26.42 16.56 -24.54
C LEU A 73 -27.90 16.56 -24.12
N GLY A 74 -28.34 17.69 -23.56
CA GLY A 74 -29.74 18.05 -23.35
C GLY A 74 -29.99 19.50 -23.77
N PRO A 75 -31.25 19.89 -24.02
CA PRO A 75 -32.50 19.15 -23.74
C PRO A 75 -33.05 18.30 -24.90
N GLU A 76 -32.47 18.35 -26.10
CA GLU A 76 -32.99 17.58 -27.24
C GLU A 76 -32.74 16.06 -27.07
N PRO A 77 -33.78 15.22 -27.24
CA PRO A 77 -33.63 13.79 -27.13
C PRO A 77 -32.74 13.24 -28.26
N GLY A 78 -31.61 12.64 -27.89
CA GLY A 78 -30.67 12.03 -28.83
C GLY A 78 -29.49 12.91 -29.25
N GLY A 79 -29.38 14.15 -28.72
CA GLY A 79 -28.19 14.96 -28.93
C GLY A 79 -26.98 14.36 -28.20
N PHE A 80 -25.88 14.14 -28.91
CA PHE A 80 -24.61 13.71 -28.30
C PHE A 80 -23.42 14.31 -29.05
N LEU A 81 -22.31 14.47 -28.34
CA LEU A 81 -21.01 14.78 -28.91
C LEU A 81 -20.10 13.60 -28.69
N ALA A 82 -19.37 13.23 -29.72
CA ALA A 82 -18.46 12.09 -29.67
C ALA A 82 -17.09 12.50 -30.18
N TRP A 83 -16.06 11.95 -29.57
CA TRP A 83 -14.70 12.09 -30.03
C TRP A 83 -13.85 10.94 -29.54
N SER A 84 -12.88 10.54 -30.35
CA SER A 84 -11.89 9.56 -29.95
C SER A 84 -10.53 9.88 -30.55
N THR A 85 -9.50 9.19 -30.07
CA THR A 85 -8.19 9.16 -30.73
C THR A 85 -8.19 8.29 -31.98
N PHE A 86 -9.25 7.50 -32.23
CA PHE A 86 -9.35 6.61 -33.37
C PHE A 86 -9.92 7.34 -34.60
N PRO A 87 -9.16 7.47 -35.70
CA PRO A 87 -9.62 8.21 -36.88
C PRO A 87 -10.87 7.60 -37.52
N ALA A 88 -10.99 6.27 -37.51
CA ALA A 88 -12.14 5.58 -38.09
C ALA A 88 -13.45 5.92 -37.37
N PHE A 89 -13.44 5.93 -36.03
CA PHE A 89 -14.60 6.32 -35.23
C PHE A 89 -14.99 7.78 -35.50
N ASN A 90 -14.02 8.70 -35.51
CA ASN A 90 -14.28 10.13 -35.73
C ASN A 90 -14.92 10.41 -37.09
N ARG A 91 -14.53 9.67 -38.14
CA ARG A 91 -15.14 9.80 -39.48
C ARG A 91 -16.60 9.39 -39.50
N LEU A 92 -17.02 8.45 -38.65
CA LEU A 92 -18.40 7.97 -38.56
C LEU A 92 -19.32 8.94 -37.82
N GLN A 93 -18.77 9.82 -36.97
CA GLN A 93 -19.59 10.72 -36.14
C GLN A 93 -20.13 11.95 -36.90
N GLY A 94 -19.46 12.36 -37.99
CA GLY A 94 -19.90 13.49 -38.81
C GLY A 94 -20.08 14.77 -37.98
N ASP A 95 -21.30 15.31 -37.99
CA ASP A 95 -21.66 16.56 -37.30
C ASP A 95 -21.61 16.46 -35.76
N HIS A 96 -21.63 15.24 -35.20
CA HIS A 96 -21.50 14.99 -33.75
C HIS A 96 -20.03 15.00 -33.29
N LEU A 97 -19.06 15.14 -34.19
CA LEU A 97 -17.64 15.16 -33.86
C LEU A 97 -17.26 16.50 -33.22
N ARG A 98 -16.79 16.46 -31.96
CA ARG A 98 -16.22 17.64 -31.30
C ARG A 98 -14.85 17.36 -30.72
N VAL A 99 -13.82 18.05 -31.23
CA VAL A 99 -12.43 17.86 -30.77
C VAL A 99 -12.21 18.55 -29.42
N PRO A 100 -11.88 17.81 -28.34
CA PRO A 100 -11.53 18.38 -27.05
C PRO A 100 -10.02 18.67 -26.96
N LEU A 101 -9.64 19.49 -25.97
CA LEU A 101 -8.25 19.63 -25.54
C LEU A 101 -7.94 18.56 -24.48
N ILE A 102 -6.83 17.83 -24.63
CA ILE A 102 -6.44 16.76 -23.71
C ILE A 102 -5.05 17.02 -23.17
N SER A 103 -4.90 16.83 -21.87
CA SER A 103 -3.64 16.89 -21.15
C SER A 103 -3.52 15.69 -20.24
N THR A 104 -2.35 15.04 -20.30
CA THR A 104 -2.03 13.85 -19.52
C THR A 104 -0.69 14.03 -18.84
N ARG A 105 -0.55 13.52 -17.62
CA ARG A 105 0.72 13.50 -16.88
C ARG A 105 0.76 12.24 -16.04
N GLU A 106 1.74 11.39 -16.30
CA GLU A 106 2.07 10.26 -15.43
C GLU A 106 3.10 10.71 -14.38
N GLU A 107 2.94 10.26 -13.15
CA GLU A 107 3.82 10.56 -12.02
C GLU A 107 4.26 9.27 -11.32
N ASP A 108 5.57 9.15 -11.13
CA ASP A 108 6.24 8.17 -10.28
C ASP A 108 6.60 8.89 -8.96
N ARG A 109 5.91 8.55 -7.87
CA ARG A 109 6.06 9.25 -6.58
C ARG A 109 7.18 8.69 -5.75
N ASN A 110 7.45 7.39 -5.85
CA ASN A 110 8.47 6.71 -5.05
C ASN A 110 9.82 6.58 -5.80
N GLN A 111 9.88 7.03 -7.05
CA GLN A 111 11.03 7.00 -7.95
C GLN A 111 11.55 5.57 -8.21
N ASP A 112 10.65 4.58 -8.21
CA ASP A 112 11.00 3.17 -8.44
C ASP A 112 11.04 2.78 -9.92
N GLY A 113 10.74 3.72 -10.83
CA GLY A 113 10.70 3.50 -12.27
C GLY A 113 9.35 2.99 -12.78
N LYS A 114 8.35 2.85 -11.92
CA LYS A 114 6.97 2.50 -12.26
C LYS A 114 6.06 3.70 -12.01
N MET A 115 5.05 3.84 -12.86
CA MET A 115 4.10 4.94 -12.74
C MET A 115 3.08 4.63 -11.64
N ASP A 116 2.89 5.56 -10.71
CA ASP A 116 1.96 5.43 -9.58
C ASP A 116 0.63 6.13 -9.84
N MET A 117 0.65 7.19 -10.65
CA MET A 117 -0.49 8.05 -10.85
C MET A 117 -0.60 8.57 -12.29
N LEU A 118 -1.82 8.60 -12.81
CA LEU A 118 -2.17 9.30 -14.03
C LEU A 118 -3.09 10.49 -13.71
N HIS A 119 -2.62 11.68 -14.02
CA HIS A 119 -3.43 12.89 -14.12
C HIS A 119 -3.96 13.03 -15.54
N PHE A 120 -5.27 12.95 -15.69
CA PHE A 120 -5.95 13.13 -16.97
C PHE A 120 -6.89 14.32 -16.89
N LYS A 121 -6.73 15.28 -17.79
CA LYS A 121 -7.61 16.43 -17.91
C LYS A 121 -8.05 16.60 -19.36
N LEU A 122 -9.37 16.65 -19.55
CA LEU A 122 -10.02 16.83 -20.84
C LEU A 122 -10.93 18.05 -20.79
N GLU A 123 -10.85 18.91 -21.79
CA GLU A 123 -11.69 20.10 -21.94
C GLU A 123 -12.48 19.99 -23.25
N LEU A 124 -13.78 19.76 -23.16
CA LEU A 124 -14.68 19.67 -24.29
C LEU A 124 -15.31 21.05 -24.56
N PRO A 125 -14.97 21.73 -25.66
CA PRO A 125 -15.59 23.01 -26.00
C PRO A 125 -17.06 22.79 -26.37
N LEU A 126 -17.96 23.48 -25.67
CA LEU A 126 -19.39 23.47 -25.97
C LEU A 126 -19.88 24.87 -26.29
N GLN A 127 -20.98 24.96 -27.02
CA GLN A 127 -21.70 26.19 -27.29
C GLN A 127 -22.56 26.60 -26.07
N SER A 128 -22.99 27.86 -26.04
CA SER A 128 -23.84 28.40 -24.97
C SER A 128 -25.22 27.74 -24.86
N THR A 129 -25.68 27.05 -25.91
CA THR A 129 -26.95 26.32 -25.96
C THR A 129 -26.82 24.84 -25.59
N GLU A 130 -25.61 24.30 -25.49
CA GLU A 130 -25.34 22.88 -25.28
C GLU A 130 -25.14 22.57 -23.79
N HIS A 131 -25.96 21.68 -23.23
CA HIS A 131 -25.83 21.23 -21.84
C HIS A 131 -25.47 19.74 -21.80
N VAL A 132 -24.40 19.37 -21.07
CA VAL A 132 -24.03 17.95 -20.90
C VAL A 132 -24.84 17.35 -19.76
N LEU A 133 -25.54 16.26 -20.05
CA LEU A 133 -26.32 15.48 -19.08
C LEU A 133 -25.54 14.27 -18.55
N GLY A 134 -24.66 13.71 -19.36
CA GLY A 134 -23.92 12.50 -19.02
C GLY A 134 -22.68 12.34 -19.88
N VAL A 135 -21.72 11.59 -19.38
CA VAL A 135 -20.46 11.34 -20.07
C VAL A 135 -20.09 9.87 -19.95
N GLN A 136 -19.72 9.28 -21.08
CA GLN A 136 -19.05 8.00 -21.17
C GLN A 136 -17.62 8.25 -21.63
N LEU A 137 -16.66 7.79 -20.83
CA LEU A 137 -15.24 7.94 -21.10
C LEU A 137 -14.56 6.58 -20.96
N ILE A 138 -13.87 6.17 -22.01
CA ILE A 138 -13.05 4.97 -22.03
C ILE A 138 -11.59 5.41 -22.20
N LEU A 139 -10.75 4.96 -21.28
CA LEU A 139 -9.30 5.14 -21.29
C LEU A 139 -8.65 3.78 -21.47
N THR A 140 -7.64 3.70 -22.34
CA THR A 140 -6.95 2.44 -22.65
C THR A 140 -5.56 2.41 -22.02
N PHE A 141 -5.19 1.24 -21.50
CA PHE A 141 -3.92 1.02 -20.81
C PHE A 141 -3.26 -0.25 -21.35
N SER A 142 -1.94 -0.24 -21.51
CA SER A 142 -1.15 -1.47 -21.65
C SER A 142 -0.81 -1.97 -20.26
N TYR A 143 -1.05 -3.26 -20.04
CA TYR A 143 -0.85 -3.91 -18.76
C TYR A 143 0.09 -5.09 -18.96
N GLN A 144 1.27 -5.04 -18.35
CA GLN A 144 2.27 -6.10 -18.44
C GLN A 144 2.57 -6.67 -17.06
N LEU A 145 2.43 -7.99 -16.94
CA LEU A 145 2.87 -8.77 -15.78
C LEU A 145 4.28 -9.33 -16.06
N HIS A 146 5.13 -9.35 -15.05
CA HIS A 146 6.51 -9.82 -15.04
C HIS A 146 6.60 -11.34 -14.88
N VAL A 147 5.60 -11.99 -14.31
CA VAL A 147 5.62 -13.46 -14.12
C VAL A 147 4.99 -14.20 -15.30
N SER A 148 5.83 -14.99 -15.98
CA SER A 148 5.42 -15.99 -16.95
C SER A 148 4.80 -17.21 -16.25
N VAL A 149 3.77 -17.80 -16.86
CA VAL A 149 3.16 -19.05 -16.35
C VAL A 149 4.16 -20.21 -16.40
N ILE A 150 5.11 -20.16 -17.34
CA ILE A 150 6.18 -21.15 -17.47
C ILE A 150 7.33 -20.77 -16.53
N ASN A 151 7.67 -21.69 -15.61
CA ASN A 151 8.82 -21.54 -14.74
C ASN A 151 10.07 -22.11 -15.42
N GLY A 152 10.80 -21.28 -16.16
CA GLY A 152 12.02 -21.68 -16.87
C GLY A 152 13.21 -22.07 -15.96
N THR A 153 13.07 -21.93 -14.65
CA THR A 153 14.10 -22.32 -13.67
C THR A 153 13.80 -23.67 -12.98
N SER A 154 12.63 -24.27 -13.25
CA SER A 154 12.28 -25.54 -12.62
C SER A 154 13.11 -26.69 -13.19
N PRO A 155 13.67 -27.58 -12.34
CA PRO A 155 14.35 -28.80 -12.80
C PRO A 155 13.37 -29.94 -13.12
N PHE A 156 12.07 -29.78 -12.84
CA PHE A 156 11.09 -30.85 -12.97
C PHE A 156 10.40 -30.84 -14.33
N ALA A 157 10.45 -31.97 -15.05
CA ALA A 157 9.80 -32.12 -16.35
C ALA A 157 8.29 -31.87 -16.32
N SER A 158 7.64 -32.14 -15.17
CA SER A 158 6.21 -31.90 -14.99
C SER A 158 5.80 -30.43 -15.07
N ASP A 159 6.73 -29.50 -14.84
CA ASP A 159 6.45 -28.07 -14.88
C ASP A 159 6.48 -27.52 -16.33
N TYR A 160 6.99 -28.33 -17.26
CA TYR A 160 7.02 -28.04 -18.69
C TYR A 160 5.95 -28.83 -19.47
N ASP A 161 5.07 -29.58 -18.80
CA ASP A 161 3.96 -30.28 -19.44
C ASP A 161 2.95 -29.27 -20.01
N LEU A 162 2.71 -29.36 -21.32
CA LEU A 162 1.77 -28.50 -22.04
C LEU A 162 0.37 -28.54 -21.42
N THR A 163 -0.07 -29.69 -20.92
CA THR A 163 -1.40 -29.83 -20.31
C THR A 163 -1.53 -28.95 -19.08
N ARG A 164 -0.51 -28.96 -18.21
CA ARG A 164 -0.47 -28.12 -17.00
C ARG A 164 -0.27 -26.66 -17.33
N ILE A 165 0.56 -26.34 -18.32
CA ILE A 165 0.77 -24.96 -18.76
C ILE A 165 -0.54 -24.38 -19.30
N VAL A 166 -1.24 -25.09 -20.18
CA VAL A 166 -2.52 -24.65 -20.77
C VAL A 166 -3.60 -24.54 -19.69
N ALA A 167 -3.69 -25.50 -18.77
CA ALA A 167 -4.61 -25.41 -17.64
C ALA A 167 -4.31 -24.19 -16.74
N ALA A 168 -3.04 -23.93 -16.43
CA ALA A 168 -2.62 -22.77 -15.65
C ALA A 168 -2.91 -21.44 -16.37
N TYR A 169 -2.80 -21.39 -17.70
CA TYR A 169 -3.23 -20.23 -18.49
C TYR A 169 -4.74 -20.03 -18.46
N GLN A 170 -5.54 -21.11 -18.52
CA GLN A 170 -7.01 -21.04 -18.45
C GLN A 170 -7.51 -20.63 -17.06
N GLU A 171 -6.80 -21.02 -16.00
CA GLU A 171 -7.10 -20.61 -14.63
C GLU A 171 -6.68 -19.17 -14.31
N ARG A 172 -5.83 -18.54 -15.14
CA ARG A 172 -5.33 -17.18 -14.94
C ARG A 172 -6.41 -16.15 -15.27
N ASN A 173 -7.33 -15.93 -14.33
CA ASN A 173 -8.35 -14.90 -14.42
C ASN A 173 -7.78 -13.54 -13.98
N VAL A 174 -7.13 -12.82 -14.90
CA VAL A 174 -6.61 -11.46 -14.62
C VAL A 174 -7.71 -10.45 -14.88
N THR A 175 -8.26 -9.88 -13.82
CA THR A 175 -9.22 -8.78 -13.91
C THR A 175 -8.64 -7.53 -13.26
N THR A 176 -8.53 -6.45 -14.03
CA THR A 176 -8.23 -5.12 -13.49
C THR A 176 -9.55 -4.40 -13.28
N VAL A 177 -9.92 -4.17 -12.03
CA VAL A 177 -11.12 -3.42 -11.68
C VAL A 177 -10.70 -2.04 -11.19
N LEU A 178 -11.25 -0.98 -11.80
CA LEU A 178 -11.17 0.35 -11.23
C LEU A 178 -12.19 0.42 -10.08
N ILE A 179 -11.70 0.37 -8.85
CA ILE A 179 -12.55 0.43 -7.66
C ILE A 179 -12.83 1.90 -7.33
N ASP A 180 -14.12 2.20 -7.13
CA ASP A 180 -14.60 3.43 -6.49
C ASP A 180 -14.36 4.76 -7.27
N PRO A 181 -14.92 4.89 -8.49
CA PRO A 181 -14.98 6.20 -9.14
C PRO A 181 -15.98 7.07 -8.36
N HIS A 182 -15.48 8.12 -7.70
CA HIS A 182 -16.29 9.15 -7.07
C HIS A 182 -16.43 10.38 -7.98
N PRO A 183 -17.32 10.36 -8.99
CA PRO A 183 -17.52 11.53 -9.86
C PRO A 183 -18.20 12.65 -9.07
N ILE A 184 -17.58 13.82 -9.06
CA ILE A 184 -18.17 15.04 -8.50
C ILE A 184 -18.65 15.90 -9.66
N TRP A 185 -19.95 16.12 -9.76
CA TRP A 185 -20.55 17.00 -10.76
C TRP A 185 -20.63 18.43 -10.22
N LEU A 186 -19.90 19.36 -10.84
CA LEU A 186 -19.95 20.79 -10.49
C LEU A 186 -20.77 21.55 -11.52
N VAL A 187 -21.74 22.32 -11.05
CA VAL A 187 -22.60 23.19 -11.87
C VAL A 187 -22.15 24.65 -11.79
N GLY A 188 -22.61 25.51 -12.71
CA GLY A 188 -22.30 26.95 -12.70
C GLY A 188 -21.22 27.40 -13.69
N ARG A 189 -21.04 26.70 -14.82
CA ARG A 189 -20.15 27.13 -15.90
C ARG A 189 -20.63 28.45 -16.55
N ALA A 190 -19.69 29.27 -17.00
CA ALA A 190 -20.00 30.36 -17.93
C ALA A 190 -20.45 29.80 -19.29
N ALA A 191 -21.27 30.54 -20.03
CA ALA A 191 -21.89 30.08 -21.27
C ALA A 191 -20.87 29.55 -22.30
N GLU A 192 -19.73 30.22 -22.43
CA GLU A 192 -18.66 29.91 -23.40
C GLU A 192 -17.50 29.08 -22.81
N ALA A 193 -17.57 28.68 -21.53
CA ALA A 193 -16.50 27.91 -20.91
C ALA A 193 -16.55 26.43 -21.33
N PRO A 194 -15.43 25.74 -21.59
CA PRO A 194 -15.46 24.33 -21.92
C PRO A 194 -15.95 23.46 -20.76
N PHE A 195 -16.47 22.28 -21.07
CA PHE A 195 -16.76 21.25 -20.07
C PHE A 195 -15.47 20.50 -19.71
N VAL A 196 -15.10 20.51 -18.43
CA VAL A 196 -13.80 19.98 -17.98
C VAL A 196 -14.01 18.68 -17.21
N ILE A 197 -13.35 17.61 -17.67
CA ILE A 197 -13.22 16.34 -16.95
C ILE A 197 -11.83 16.30 -16.35
N HIS A 198 -11.75 16.15 -15.03
CA HIS A 198 -10.50 15.94 -14.32
C HIS A 198 -10.54 14.58 -13.63
N ALA A 199 -9.71 13.65 -14.09
CA ALA A 199 -9.60 12.31 -13.55
C ALA A 199 -8.19 12.07 -13.01
N VAL A 200 -8.11 11.52 -11.80
CA VAL A 200 -6.86 11.10 -11.17
C VAL A 200 -6.96 9.61 -10.90
N ILE A 201 -6.18 8.82 -11.63
CA ILE A 201 -6.16 7.37 -11.49
C ILE A 201 -4.91 7.02 -10.69
N ARG A 202 -5.11 6.29 -9.59
CA ARG A 202 -4.04 5.81 -8.71
C ARG A 202 -3.89 4.31 -8.87
N TYR A 203 -2.66 3.85 -9.01
CA TYR A 203 -2.34 2.44 -8.97
C TYR A 203 -2.06 2.07 -7.50
N PRO A 204 -2.91 1.26 -6.84
CA PRO A 204 -2.72 0.97 -5.43
C PRO A 204 -1.46 0.14 -5.21
N MET A 205 -0.72 0.49 -4.15
CA MET A 205 0.36 -0.32 -3.59
C MET A 205 -0.09 -0.75 -2.19
N GLU A 206 -0.32 -2.04 -1.98
CA GLU A 206 -0.72 -2.53 -0.66
C GLU A 206 0.51 -2.78 0.22
N PHE A 207 0.60 -2.02 1.30
CA PHE A 207 1.61 -2.24 2.33
C PHE A 207 1.07 -3.21 3.40
N ALA A 208 1.02 -4.50 3.06
CA ALA A 208 0.55 -5.57 3.96
C ALA A 208 1.32 -5.63 5.31
N TRP A 209 2.54 -5.08 5.36
CA TRP A 209 3.35 -5.05 6.58
C TRP A 209 2.82 -4.08 7.65
N ILE A 210 2.03 -3.07 7.29
CA ILE A 210 1.53 -2.05 8.24
C ILE A 210 0.55 -2.66 9.24
N GLN A 211 -0.26 -3.64 8.82
CA GLN A 211 -1.20 -4.34 9.70
C GLN A 211 -0.49 -5.17 10.77
N TYR A 212 0.60 -5.85 10.41
CA TYR A 212 1.42 -6.61 11.36
C TYR A 212 2.13 -5.68 12.37
N VAL A 213 2.76 -4.60 11.87
CA VAL A 213 3.48 -3.65 12.73
C VAL A 213 2.54 -2.99 13.75
N SER A 214 1.31 -2.65 13.34
CA SER A 214 0.32 -2.02 14.22
C SER A 214 -0.04 -2.90 15.43
N ILE A 215 -0.18 -4.21 15.23
CA ILE A 215 -0.49 -5.17 16.31
C ILE A 215 0.77 -5.44 17.16
N LEU A 216 1.93 -5.58 16.52
CA LEU A 216 3.20 -5.86 17.20
C LEU A 216 3.58 -4.76 18.20
N LEU A 217 3.37 -3.48 17.86
CA LEU A 217 3.68 -2.35 18.75
C LEU A 217 2.90 -2.40 20.07
N ILE A 218 1.63 -2.82 20.03
CA ILE A 218 0.79 -2.97 21.23
C ILE A 218 1.36 -4.08 22.12
N PHE A 219 1.73 -5.21 21.53
CA PHE A 219 2.32 -6.34 22.27
C PHE A 219 3.67 -5.97 22.88
N LEU A 220 4.55 -5.29 22.12
CA LEU A 220 5.82 -4.80 22.64
C LEU A 220 5.61 -3.91 23.86
N TRP A 221 4.69 -2.95 23.79
CA TRP A 221 4.38 -2.04 24.90
C TRP A 221 3.87 -2.78 26.14
N VAL A 222 2.91 -3.71 25.99
CA VAL A 222 2.35 -4.49 27.11
C VAL A 222 3.42 -5.36 27.77
N PHE A 223 4.18 -6.13 26.99
CA PHE A 223 5.18 -7.04 27.55
C PHE A 223 6.39 -6.32 28.12
N GLU A 224 6.72 -5.13 27.64
CA GLU A 224 7.73 -4.28 28.27
C GLU A 224 7.29 -3.82 29.67
N ARG A 225 6.00 -3.46 29.86
CA ARG A 225 5.44 -3.13 31.18
C ARG A 225 5.44 -4.32 32.12
N ILE A 226 5.03 -5.49 31.65
CA ILE A 226 5.03 -6.73 32.44
C ILE A 226 6.46 -7.09 32.87
N LYS A 227 7.44 -7.03 31.95
CA LYS A 227 8.85 -7.28 32.28
C LYS A 227 9.33 -6.32 33.37
N ARG A 228 9.09 -5.01 33.22
CA ARG A 228 9.46 -4.01 34.22
C ARG A 228 8.86 -4.32 35.59
N PHE A 229 7.57 -4.63 35.65
CA PHE A 229 6.89 -5.00 36.90
C PHE A 229 7.50 -6.23 37.57
N VAL A 230 7.73 -7.30 36.79
CA VAL A 230 8.26 -8.58 37.29
C VAL A 230 9.67 -8.43 37.86
N PHE A 231 10.54 -7.67 37.20
CA PHE A 231 11.91 -7.44 37.67
C PHE A 231 12.00 -6.42 38.81
N GLN A 232 11.20 -5.34 38.78
CA GLN A 232 11.16 -4.36 39.86
C GLN A 232 10.65 -4.96 41.18
N ASN A 233 9.64 -5.83 41.12
CA ASN A 233 9.06 -6.47 42.30
C ASN A 233 9.75 -7.79 42.67
N GLN A 234 10.86 -8.15 42.02
CA GLN A 234 11.60 -9.40 42.26
C GLN A 234 10.71 -10.66 42.29
N VAL A 235 9.65 -10.69 41.49
CA VAL A 235 8.72 -11.84 41.41
C VAL A 235 9.45 -13.10 40.94
N VAL A 236 10.56 -12.93 40.23
CA VAL A 236 11.48 -14.01 39.87
C VAL A 236 12.85 -13.74 40.49
N THR A 237 13.49 -14.79 41.00
CA THR A 237 14.82 -14.72 41.61
C THR A 237 15.85 -14.16 40.62
N THR A 238 16.22 -12.91 40.85
CA THR A 238 17.26 -12.19 40.09
C THR A 238 18.26 -11.62 41.09
N ILE A 239 19.51 -11.51 40.68
CA ILE A 239 20.54 -10.88 41.50
C ILE A 239 20.58 -9.41 41.08
N PRO A 240 20.09 -8.47 41.91
CA PRO A 240 20.24 -7.05 41.62
C PRO A 240 21.73 -6.70 41.74
N VAL A 241 22.34 -6.35 40.63
CA VAL A 241 23.72 -5.86 40.60
C VAL A 241 23.64 -4.33 40.57
N MET A 242 24.18 -3.68 41.61
CA MET A 242 24.48 -2.25 41.50
C MET A 242 25.57 -2.10 40.45
N VAL A 243 25.24 -1.45 39.34
CA VAL A 243 26.24 -1.02 38.37
C VAL A 243 26.96 0.15 39.01
N MET A 244 28.07 -0.13 39.70
CA MET A 244 29.00 0.93 40.11
C MET A 244 29.55 1.57 38.83
N PRO A 245 29.56 2.91 38.71
CA PRO A 245 30.28 3.55 37.61
C PRO A 245 31.72 3.08 37.68
N GLN A 246 32.30 2.64 36.56
CA GLN A 246 33.70 2.25 36.50
C GLN A 246 34.56 3.49 36.83
N GLY A 247 34.87 3.66 38.12
CA GLY A 247 35.91 4.56 38.58
C GLY A 247 37.25 4.08 38.05
N GLU A 248 37.96 4.99 37.40
CA GLU A 248 39.30 4.81 36.83
C GLU A 248 40.23 4.08 37.80
N VAL A 249 40.72 2.91 37.39
CA VAL A 249 41.77 2.19 38.11
C VAL A 249 43.10 2.88 37.77
N TYR A 250 43.46 3.91 38.51
CA TYR A 250 44.84 4.41 38.50
C TYR A 250 45.72 3.45 39.29
N LYS A 251 46.64 2.76 38.61
CA LYS A 251 47.74 2.03 39.25
C LYS A 251 48.80 3.05 39.66
N GLU A 252 48.99 3.24 40.96
CA GLU A 252 50.21 3.91 41.46
C GLU A 252 51.41 2.98 41.25
N HIS A 253 52.34 3.43 40.40
CA HIS A 253 53.69 2.89 40.36
C HIS A 253 54.50 3.58 41.46
N LEU A 254 54.78 2.86 42.55
CA LEU A 254 55.79 3.25 43.54
C LEU A 254 57.19 3.04 42.94
N SER A 255 57.98 4.10 42.94
CA SER A 255 59.42 4.15 42.64
C SER A 255 60.26 3.43 43.68
#